data_AF-A0A4Q4XDL6-F1
#
_entry.id   AF-A0A4Q4XDL6-F1
#
_cell.length_a   1.000
_cell.length_b   1.000
_cell.length_c   1.000
_cell.angle_alpha   90.00
_cell.angle_beta   90.00
_cell.angle_gamma   90.00
#
_symmetry.space_group_name_H-M   'P 1'
#
loop_
_entity.id
_entity.type
_entity.pdbx_description
1 polymer ?
#
loop_
_entity_poly.entity_id
_entity_poly.type
_entity_poly.pdbx_seq_one_letter_code
_entity_poly.pdbx_strand_id
1 'polypeptide(L)'
;MNSTVTPPKKLLLLKREGEANPWHSLMEVFSTYMSFDILRMPSSNPGDNIPFFRDPGDSDDTQVVILDDRDDGPYFDLWTLFARRKPLRLGELLGDPSTASNLKDVDLIIPLAGSSNPFWKEDEQAQQCNNAPMLNVFSRRVLDFYGIQDSPIRKNDKPIVVTFVNRRESRRLQNQRFLLAELQRRNSRISVQMVDFAAIPFSEQLRVVRETDVLVGAHGAGLTQSLFMRRGAGAVVEIQPEGLDHNGFRNVAAMLGLGYYRVHASTIPPEQWREGEEEEKDIRSKGRNNLSRRIGNRKGRRAFRQNKDDKESGKSSAAAGSSIRKRDEWHWRDIDIEESRFFDVVEAAIRFMYTKGPWSYDMD
;
A
#
# COMPACT_ATOMS: atom_id res chain seq x y z
N MET A 1 -21.85 7.62 35.26
CA MET A 1 -20.55 8.09 35.79
C MET A 1 -19.91 8.93 34.70
N ASN A 2 -20.03 10.26 34.80
CA ASN A 2 -19.34 11.19 33.89
C ASN A 2 -17.86 11.17 34.26
N SER A 3 -17.09 10.31 33.59
CA SER A 3 -15.65 10.45 33.53
C SER A 3 -15.36 11.76 32.80
N THR A 4 -15.11 12.83 33.54
CA THR A 4 -14.63 14.10 33.00
C THR A 4 -13.21 13.88 32.48
N VAL A 5 -13.10 13.48 31.22
CA VAL A 5 -11.81 13.37 30.53
C VAL A 5 -11.17 14.75 30.56
N THR A 6 -9.98 14.87 31.14
CA THR A 6 -9.26 16.15 31.21
C THR A 6 -9.05 16.70 29.79
N PRO A 7 -9.35 17.98 29.51
CA PRO A 7 -9.10 18.60 28.22
C PRO A 7 -7.63 18.43 27.80
N PRO A 8 -7.34 18.18 26.52
CA PRO A 8 -5.97 18.05 26.03
C PRO A 8 -5.26 19.39 26.04
N LYS A 9 -3.97 19.42 26.42
CA LYS A 9 -3.13 20.62 26.28
C LYS A 9 -2.33 20.66 24.98
N LYS A 10 -2.30 19.56 24.23
CA LYS A 10 -1.60 19.48 22.94
C LYS A 10 -2.53 19.00 21.85
N LEU A 11 -2.50 19.65 20.69
CA LEU A 11 -3.28 19.25 19.52
C LEU A 11 -2.35 18.89 18.37
N LEU A 12 -2.42 17.64 17.91
CA LEU A 12 -1.82 17.22 16.65
C LEU A 12 -2.80 17.50 15.52
N LEU A 13 -2.51 18.52 14.71
CA LEU A 13 -3.38 18.94 13.62
C LEU A 13 -2.96 18.24 12.31
N LEU A 14 -3.86 17.44 11.74
CA LEU A 14 -3.60 16.65 10.54
C LEU A 14 -4.59 16.99 9.43
N LYS A 15 -4.08 17.41 8.28
CA LYS A 15 -4.86 17.48 7.04
C LYS A 15 -4.33 16.41 6.10
N ARG A 16 -5.08 15.32 5.92
CA ARG A 16 -4.58 14.15 5.20
C ARG A 16 -4.50 14.39 3.69
N GLU A 17 -3.49 13.82 3.05
CA GLU A 17 -3.31 13.89 1.59
C GLU A 17 -4.24 12.91 0.85
N GLY A 18 -4.59 11.80 1.50
CA GLY A 18 -5.63 10.88 1.07
C GLY A 18 -5.90 9.79 2.11
N GLU A 19 -6.95 9.01 1.87
CA GLU A 19 -7.42 7.97 2.82
C GLU A 19 -7.24 6.54 2.32
N ALA A 20 -7.12 6.34 1.00
CA ALA A 20 -7.16 5.00 0.40
C ALA A 20 -5.81 4.48 -0.09
N ASN A 21 -4.91 5.36 -0.55
CA ASN A 21 -3.64 4.94 -1.14
C ASN A 21 -2.63 4.57 -0.04
N PRO A 22 -2.17 3.30 0.06
CA PRO A 22 -1.23 2.86 1.10
C PRO A 22 0.06 3.66 1.11
N TRP A 23 0.62 3.97 -0.06
CA TRP A 23 1.90 4.67 -0.15
C TRP A 23 1.79 6.06 0.46
N HIS A 24 0.82 6.87 0.01
CA HIS A 24 0.62 8.22 0.53
C HIS A 24 0.31 8.20 2.03
N SER A 25 -0.64 7.36 2.44
CA SER A 25 -1.07 7.29 3.84
C SER A 25 0.09 6.89 4.78
N LEU A 26 0.89 5.91 4.38
CA LEU A 26 2.04 5.47 5.18
C LEU A 26 3.18 6.50 5.16
N MET A 27 3.39 7.24 4.06
CA MET A 27 4.37 8.33 4.04
C MET A 27 3.96 9.48 4.98
N GLU A 28 2.67 9.77 5.12
CA GLU A 28 2.16 10.75 6.09
C GLU A 28 2.39 10.29 7.55
N VAL A 29 2.08 9.03 7.86
CA VAL A 29 2.35 8.45 9.19
C VAL A 29 3.86 8.45 9.48
N PHE A 30 4.68 8.11 8.48
CA PHE A 30 6.13 8.12 8.61
C PHE A 30 6.68 9.55 8.83
N SER A 31 6.20 10.54 8.08
CA SER A 31 6.55 11.95 8.30
C SER A 31 6.17 12.43 9.69
N THR A 32 5.01 12.02 10.19
CA THR A 32 4.56 12.34 11.55
C THR A 32 5.47 11.70 12.59
N TYR A 33 5.87 10.44 12.40
CA TYR A 33 6.88 9.81 13.27
C TYR A 33 8.19 10.57 13.33
N MET A 34 8.71 11.02 12.17
CA MET A 34 9.94 11.82 12.15
C MET A 34 9.78 13.12 12.94
N SER A 35 8.63 13.80 12.81
CA SER A 35 8.34 15.00 13.61
C SER A 35 8.33 14.70 15.11
N PHE A 36 7.68 13.62 15.54
CA PHE A 36 7.67 13.23 16.95
C PHE A 36 9.04 12.79 17.47
N ASP A 37 9.84 12.10 16.65
CA ASP A 37 11.21 11.74 17.01
C ASP A 37 12.05 12.99 17.25
N ILE A 38 11.94 14.02 16.40
CA ILE A 38 12.61 15.31 16.59
C ILE A 38 12.12 16.01 17.87
N LEU A 39 10.81 16.05 18.12
CA LEU A 39 10.25 16.67 19.33
C LEU A 39 10.67 15.96 20.63
N ARG A 40 11.02 14.67 20.55
CA ARG A 40 11.50 13.85 21.66
C ARG A 40 13.01 13.93 21.86
N MET A 41 13.76 14.54 20.93
CA MET A 41 15.19 14.77 21.11
C MET A 41 15.42 15.91 22.13
N PRO A 42 16.42 15.80 23.01
CA PRO A 42 16.83 16.90 23.87
C PRO A 42 17.25 18.12 23.05
N SER A 43 17.02 19.32 23.56
CA SER A 43 17.53 20.53 22.90
C SER A 43 19.07 20.51 22.86
N SER A 44 19.65 21.09 21.82
CA SER A 44 21.09 21.25 21.68
C SER A 44 21.67 22.38 22.54
N ASN A 45 20.84 23.11 23.29
CA ASN A 45 21.28 24.21 24.14
C ASN A 45 21.79 23.70 25.49
N PRO A 46 23.04 24.03 25.89
CA PRO A 46 23.57 23.66 27.20
C PRO A 46 22.70 24.23 28.32
N GLY A 47 22.05 23.36 29.11
CA GLY A 47 21.24 23.73 30.27
C GLY A 47 19.73 23.50 30.12
N ASP A 48 19.23 23.28 28.90
CA ASP A 48 17.82 22.95 28.65
C ASP A 48 17.71 21.62 27.90
N ASN A 49 17.92 20.52 28.62
CA ASN A 49 17.87 19.15 28.07
C ASN A 49 16.44 18.59 28.00
N ILE A 50 15.43 19.46 28.06
CA ILE A 50 14.03 19.06 28.08
C ILE A 50 13.54 18.89 26.63
N PRO A 51 13.04 17.71 26.24
CA PRO A 51 12.40 17.55 24.95
C PRO A 51 11.04 18.27 24.93
N PHE A 52 10.64 18.71 23.73
CA PHE A 52 9.32 19.34 23.51
C PHE A 52 8.16 18.35 23.64
N PHE A 53 8.44 17.04 23.56
CA PHE A 53 7.46 15.98 23.73
C PHE A 53 8.05 14.80 24.52
N ARG A 54 7.35 14.35 25.57
CA ARG A 54 7.70 13.23 26.44
C ARG A 54 6.65 12.12 26.38
N ASP A 55 7.05 10.91 26.04
CA ASP A 55 6.18 9.73 26.13
C ASP A 55 6.48 8.94 27.42
N PRO A 56 5.48 8.49 28.19
CA PRO A 56 4.03 8.54 27.90
C PRO A 56 3.30 9.83 28.30
N GLY A 57 3.91 10.72 29.09
CA GLY A 57 3.21 11.84 29.73
C GLY A 57 2.45 12.77 28.78
N ASP A 58 3.10 13.25 27.73
CA ASP A 58 2.49 14.14 26.73
C ASP A 58 1.54 13.38 25.78
N SER A 59 1.75 12.06 25.59
CA SER A 59 0.89 11.23 24.73
C SER A 59 -0.52 11.08 25.27
N ASP A 60 -0.69 11.09 26.60
CA ASP A 60 -1.99 11.05 27.27
C ASP A 60 -2.72 12.42 27.23
N ASP A 61 -1.96 13.50 27.06
CA ASP A 61 -2.43 14.90 27.01
C ASP A 61 -2.55 15.45 25.57
N THR A 62 -2.26 14.62 24.58
CA THR A 62 -2.36 14.97 23.16
C THR A 62 -3.69 14.51 22.59
N GLN A 63 -4.30 15.33 21.75
CA GLN A 63 -5.46 14.98 20.94
C GLN A 63 -5.10 15.07 19.45
N VAL A 64 -5.33 13.99 18.70
CA VAL A 64 -5.26 14.05 17.24
C VAL A 64 -6.54 14.68 16.71
N VAL A 65 -6.38 15.71 15.88
CA VAL A 65 -7.46 16.44 15.23
C VAL A 65 -7.29 16.32 13.72
N ILE A 66 -8.23 15.63 13.09
CA ILE A 66 -8.31 15.46 11.65
C ILE A 66 -9.10 16.64 11.06
N LEU A 67 -8.47 17.36 10.14
CA LEU A 67 -8.95 18.61 9.57
C LEU A 67 -9.73 18.43 8.26
N ASP A 68 -9.65 17.26 7.64
CA ASP A 68 -10.41 16.91 6.43
C ASP A 68 -11.72 16.19 6.75
N ASP A 69 -12.61 16.11 5.77
CA ASP A 69 -13.93 15.47 5.82
C ASP A 69 -13.95 14.10 5.13
N ARG A 70 -12.79 13.53 4.80
CA ARG A 70 -12.68 12.25 4.12
C ARG A 70 -13.03 11.10 5.07
N ASP A 71 -13.35 9.95 4.49
CA ASP A 71 -13.50 8.70 5.25
C ASP A 71 -12.22 8.39 6.05
N ASP A 72 -12.36 7.63 7.14
CA ASP A 72 -11.22 7.26 7.99
C ASP A 72 -10.17 6.45 7.20
N GLY A 73 -10.62 5.56 6.32
CA GLY A 73 -9.74 4.69 5.54
C GLY A 73 -9.09 3.59 6.40
N PRO A 74 -8.33 2.67 5.79
CA PRO A 74 -7.83 1.46 6.46
C PRO A 74 -6.62 1.71 7.38
N TYR A 75 -6.04 2.91 7.39
CA TYR A 75 -4.84 3.28 8.16
C TYR A 75 -5.14 4.24 9.32
N PHE A 76 -6.41 4.51 9.60
CA PHE A 76 -6.82 5.57 10.52
C PHE A 76 -6.40 5.35 11.97
N ASP A 77 -6.39 4.09 12.40
CA ASP A 77 -6.01 3.71 13.75
C ASP A 77 -4.53 4.00 14.05
N LEU A 78 -3.65 4.03 13.03
CA LEU A 78 -2.25 4.42 13.20
C LEU A 78 -2.09 5.83 13.78
N TRP A 79 -3.07 6.72 13.65
CA TRP A 79 -2.98 8.04 14.27
C TRP A 79 -2.97 7.99 15.80
N THR A 80 -3.46 6.89 16.40
CA THR A 80 -3.38 6.65 17.85
C THR A 80 -1.96 6.34 18.34
N LEU A 81 -0.98 6.18 17.44
CA LEU A 81 0.43 6.07 17.79
C LEU A 81 1.00 7.35 18.42
N PHE A 82 0.38 8.49 18.12
CA PHE A 82 0.85 9.81 18.54
C PHE A 82 0.07 10.37 19.73
N ALA A 83 -1.07 9.76 20.06
CA ALA A 83 -1.91 10.15 21.17
C ALA A 83 -2.75 8.96 21.66
N ARG A 84 -2.91 8.79 22.97
CA ARG A 84 -3.74 7.69 23.53
C ARG A 84 -5.24 7.95 23.49
N ARG A 85 -5.65 9.05 22.85
CA ARG A 85 -7.05 9.46 22.68
C ARG A 85 -7.55 9.05 21.29
N LYS A 86 -8.85 8.79 21.19
CA LYS A 86 -9.50 8.58 19.89
C LYS A 86 -9.30 9.83 19.02
N PRO A 87 -8.83 9.72 17.77
CA PRO A 87 -8.77 10.85 16.86
C PRO A 87 -10.17 11.44 16.64
N LEU A 88 -10.25 12.77 16.58
CA LEU A 88 -11.50 13.50 16.39
C LEU A 88 -11.43 14.33 15.10
N ARG A 89 -12.57 14.56 14.46
CA ARG A 89 -12.70 15.62 13.45
C ARG A 89 -12.78 16.98 14.13
N LEU A 90 -12.34 18.04 13.45
CA LEU A 90 -12.38 19.41 14.01
C LEU A 90 -13.79 19.81 14.49
N GLY A 91 -14.84 19.44 13.74
CA GLY A 91 -16.22 19.71 14.13
C GLY A 91 -16.65 19.00 15.41
N GLU A 92 -16.16 17.78 15.66
CA GLU A 92 -16.43 17.02 16.90
C GLU A 92 -15.73 17.68 18.10
N LEU A 93 -14.49 18.12 17.92
CA LEU A 93 -13.71 18.82 18.96
C LEU A 93 -14.39 20.14 19.38
N LEU A 94 -14.82 20.94 18.40
CA LEU A 94 -15.47 22.23 18.63
C LEU A 94 -16.92 22.11 19.12
N GLY A 95 -17.55 20.96 18.85
CA GLY A 95 -18.90 20.64 19.32
C GLY A 95 -18.99 20.34 20.82
N ASP A 96 -17.86 20.06 21.49
CA ASP A 96 -17.77 19.89 22.94
C ASP A 96 -17.46 21.23 23.63
N PRO A 97 -18.42 21.83 24.38
CA PRO A 97 -18.21 23.11 25.06
C PRO A 97 -17.06 23.09 26.08
N SER A 98 -16.80 21.94 26.70
CA SER A 98 -15.74 21.79 27.69
C SER A 98 -14.36 21.80 27.04
N THR A 99 -14.23 21.24 25.84
CA THR A 99 -12.97 21.29 25.09
C THR A 99 -12.81 22.64 24.39
N ALA A 100 -13.84 23.16 23.74
CA ALA A 100 -13.81 24.43 23.00
C ALA A 100 -13.43 25.63 23.89
N SER A 101 -13.85 25.63 25.16
CA SER A 101 -13.50 26.67 26.13
C SER A 101 -12.03 26.63 26.59
N ASN A 102 -11.36 25.48 26.45
CA ASN A 102 -9.97 25.25 26.87
C ASN A 102 -8.95 25.34 25.72
N LEU A 103 -9.38 25.66 24.49
CA LEU A 103 -8.48 25.78 23.32
C LEU A 103 -7.59 27.04 23.30
N LYS A 104 -7.70 27.93 24.30
CA LYS A 104 -6.94 29.19 24.33
C LYS A 104 -5.47 29.00 24.73
N ASP A 105 -5.16 27.95 25.49
CA ASP A 105 -3.84 27.67 26.07
C ASP A 105 -3.37 26.25 25.70
N VAL A 106 -3.32 25.94 24.40
CA VAL A 106 -2.88 24.64 23.86
C VAL A 106 -1.65 24.78 22.97
N ASP A 107 -0.75 23.80 23.05
CA ASP A 107 0.36 23.67 22.10
C ASP A 107 -0.13 23.00 20.82
N LEU A 108 0.25 23.57 19.67
CA LEU A 108 -0.07 23.00 18.36
C LEU A 108 1.12 22.23 17.81
N ILE A 109 0.89 20.97 17.47
CA ILE A 109 1.84 20.13 16.75
C ILE A 109 1.38 20.04 15.29
N ILE A 110 2.23 20.54 14.39
CA ILE A 110 2.03 20.46 12.94
C ILE A 110 3.18 19.58 12.39
N PRO A 111 2.91 18.34 11.97
CA PRO A 111 3.96 17.46 11.49
C PRO A 111 4.42 17.84 10.08
N LEU A 112 5.53 17.25 9.66
CA LEU A 112 5.97 17.30 8.27
C LEU A 112 4.89 16.67 7.37
N ALA A 113 4.65 17.26 6.20
CA ALA A 113 3.72 16.71 5.22
C ALA A 113 4.21 15.34 4.69
N GLY A 114 3.29 14.43 4.34
CA GLY A 114 3.63 13.13 3.78
C GLY A 114 4.39 13.24 2.46
N SER A 115 3.97 14.15 1.59
CA SER A 115 4.63 14.52 0.34
C SER A 115 6.03 15.10 0.51
N SER A 116 6.37 15.58 1.72
CA SER A 116 7.73 16.04 2.05
C SER A 116 8.63 14.93 2.60
N ASN A 117 8.11 13.69 2.72
CA ASN A 117 8.89 12.56 3.19
C ASN A 117 10.12 12.37 2.29
N PRO A 118 11.35 12.28 2.85
CA PRO A 118 12.56 12.05 2.05
C PRO A 118 12.50 10.80 1.17
N PHE A 119 11.61 9.85 1.48
CA PHE A 119 11.36 8.65 0.67
C PHE A 119 10.75 8.93 -0.71
N TRP A 120 10.19 10.12 -0.93
CA TRP A 120 9.76 10.59 -2.25
C TRP A 120 10.93 11.06 -3.14
N LYS A 121 12.13 11.25 -2.57
CA LYS A 121 13.28 11.75 -3.33
C LYS A 121 13.92 10.63 -4.15
N GLU A 122 14.26 10.96 -5.39
CA GLU A 122 15.10 10.14 -6.28
C GLU A 122 14.48 8.80 -6.66
N ASP A 123 13.22 8.84 -7.08
CA ASP A 123 12.51 7.69 -7.65
C ASP A 123 12.83 7.44 -9.13
N GLU A 124 13.49 8.39 -9.81
CA GLU A 124 13.97 8.24 -11.18
C GLU A 124 15.24 7.39 -11.29
N GLN A 125 16.09 7.36 -10.26
CA GLN A 125 17.40 6.69 -10.30
C GLN A 125 17.47 5.52 -9.32
N ALA A 126 18.11 4.43 -9.75
CA ALA A 126 18.46 3.32 -8.88
C ALA A 126 19.54 3.76 -7.88
N GLN A 127 19.20 3.68 -6.59
CA GLN A 127 20.08 4.11 -5.50
C GLN A 127 20.92 2.95 -4.98
N GLN A 128 22.13 3.27 -4.50
CA GLN A 128 23.01 2.28 -3.85
C GLN A 128 22.79 2.20 -2.32
N CYS A 129 21.63 2.65 -1.83
CA CYS A 129 21.27 2.65 -0.42
C CYS A 129 20.77 1.27 0.03
N ASN A 130 21.60 0.57 0.79
CA ASN A 130 21.37 -0.79 1.30
C ASN A 130 21.28 -0.86 2.84
N ASN A 131 21.25 0.29 3.52
CA ASN A 131 20.93 0.41 4.93
C ASN A 131 20.04 1.63 5.18
N ALA A 132 18.81 1.41 5.64
CA ALA A 132 17.84 2.47 5.92
C ALA A 132 17.30 2.42 7.37
N PRO A 133 18.04 2.93 8.38
CA PRO A 133 17.61 2.88 9.78
C PRO A 133 16.23 3.49 10.05
N MET A 134 15.92 4.62 9.40
CA MET A 134 14.62 5.29 9.55
C MET A 134 13.46 4.43 9.06
N LEU A 135 13.61 3.82 7.87
CA LEU A 135 12.62 2.89 7.31
C LEU A 135 12.43 1.67 8.22
N ASN A 136 13.54 1.14 8.74
CA ASN A 136 13.53 -0.01 9.63
C ASN A 136 12.75 0.26 10.92
N VAL A 137 12.95 1.43 11.51
CA VAL A 137 12.24 1.85 12.72
C VAL A 137 10.76 2.07 12.41
N PHE A 138 10.44 2.70 11.28
CA PHE A 138 9.06 2.89 10.84
C PHE A 138 8.32 1.56 10.67
N SER A 139 8.85 0.63 9.87
CA SER A 139 8.21 -0.67 9.64
C SER A 139 8.01 -1.44 10.94
N ARG A 140 8.98 -1.41 11.87
CA ARG A 140 8.85 -2.05 13.19
C ARG A 140 7.75 -1.43 14.03
N ARG A 141 7.69 -0.10 14.12
CA ARG A 141 6.63 0.60 14.87
C ARG A 141 5.23 0.23 14.40
N VAL A 142 5.03 0.13 13.08
CA VAL A 142 3.76 -0.30 12.50
C VAL A 142 3.47 -1.77 12.81
N LEU A 143 4.45 -2.66 12.69
CA LEU A 143 4.27 -4.08 13.03
C LEU A 143 3.94 -4.27 14.52
N ASP A 144 4.64 -3.57 15.41
CA ASP A 144 4.44 -3.59 16.86
C ASP A 144 3.03 -3.09 17.23
N PHE A 145 2.57 -2.01 16.58
CA PHE A 145 1.22 -1.48 16.77
C PHE A 145 0.12 -2.52 16.50
N TYR A 146 0.29 -3.33 15.45
CA TYR A 146 -0.65 -4.39 15.10
C TYR A 146 -0.34 -5.73 15.79
N GLY A 147 0.64 -5.79 16.70
CA GLY A 147 1.02 -7.01 17.42
C GLY A 147 1.60 -8.10 16.51
N ILE A 148 2.24 -7.72 15.40
CA ILE A 148 2.81 -8.65 14.43
C ILE A 148 4.25 -9.00 14.81
N GLN A 149 4.49 -10.26 15.15
CA GLN A 149 5.81 -10.71 15.61
C GLN A 149 6.85 -10.83 14.48
N ASP A 150 8.07 -10.38 14.74
CA ASP A 150 9.24 -10.57 13.87
C ASP A 150 9.87 -11.96 14.09
N SER A 151 9.15 -13.01 13.68
CA SER A 151 9.65 -14.39 13.79
C SER A 151 10.96 -14.58 13.00
N PRO A 152 11.78 -15.61 13.30
CA PRO A 152 12.96 -15.90 12.48
C PRO A 152 12.62 -16.14 11.00
N ILE A 153 13.60 -15.89 10.13
CA ILE A 153 13.50 -16.22 8.69
C ILE A 153 13.18 -17.71 8.56
N ARG A 154 12.23 -18.03 7.67
CA ARG A 154 11.83 -19.41 7.41
C ARG A 154 13.04 -20.23 6.92
N LYS A 155 13.10 -21.47 7.38
CA LYS A 155 14.09 -22.43 6.88
C LYS A 155 13.64 -22.96 5.51
N ASN A 156 14.59 -23.49 4.75
CA ASN A 156 14.36 -24.05 3.41
C ASN A 156 13.57 -25.37 3.40
N ASP A 157 12.94 -25.74 4.52
CA ASP A 157 12.12 -26.95 4.68
C ASP A 157 10.63 -26.72 4.35
N LYS A 158 10.21 -25.47 4.23
CA LYS A 158 8.85 -25.08 3.82
C LYS A 158 8.81 -24.62 2.36
N PRO A 159 7.67 -24.75 1.67
CA PRO A 159 7.49 -24.18 0.34
C PRO A 159 7.69 -22.66 0.36
N ILE A 160 8.29 -22.12 -0.71
CA ILE A 160 8.41 -20.67 -0.92
C ILE A 160 7.02 -20.11 -1.20
N VAL A 161 6.59 -19.09 -0.47
CA VAL A 161 5.30 -18.44 -0.67
C VAL A 161 5.43 -17.29 -1.66
N VAL A 162 4.84 -17.48 -2.84
CA VAL A 162 4.73 -16.45 -3.89
C VAL A 162 3.38 -15.77 -3.75
N THR A 163 3.36 -14.47 -3.48
CA THR A 163 2.12 -13.69 -3.31
C THR A 163 1.98 -12.70 -4.45
N PHE A 164 0.92 -12.85 -5.23
CA PHE A 164 0.55 -11.92 -6.28
C PHE A 164 -0.43 -10.86 -5.76
N VAL A 165 -0.12 -9.58 -5.98
CA VAL A 165 -0.98 -8.44 -5.66
C VAL A 165 -2.11 -8.36 -6.69
N ASN A 166 -3.29 -8.86 -6.32
CA ASN A 166 -4.47 -8.84 -7.17
C ASN A 166 -5.11 -7.45 -7.19
N ARG A 167 -5.02 -6.76 -8.33
CA ARG A 167 -5.66 -5.45 -8.52
C ARG A 167 -7.06 -5.64 -9.07
N ARG A 168 -8.03 -4.84 -8.61
CA ARG A 168 -9.44 -4.92 -9.06
C ARG A 168 -9.87 -3.80 -10.01
N GLU A 169 -9.22 -2.65 -9.95
CA GLU A 169 -9.68 -1.44 -10.63
C GLU A 169 -8.83 -1.05 -11.84
N SER A 170 -7.50 -1.11 -11.73
CA SER A 170 -6.58 -0.66 -12.78
C SER A 170 -5.28 -1.46 -12.76
N ARG A 171 -4.54 -1.46 -13.88
CA ARG A 171 -3.27 -2.20 -14.04
C ARG A 171 -3.41 -3.67 -13.65
N ARG A 172 -4.56 -4.26 -13.97
CA ARG A 172 -4.80 -5.69 -13.79
C ARG A 172 -3.96 -6.43 -14.81
N LEU A 173 -3.38 -7.55 -14.39
CA LEU A 173 -2.60 -8.39 -15.30
C LEU A 173 -3.56 -9.27 -16.10
N GLN A 174 -3.43 -9.25 -17.42
CA GLN A 174 -4.15 -10.13 -18.33
C GLN A 174 -3.87 -11.59 -17.99
N ASN A 175 -4.89 -12.45 -18.01
CA ASN A 175 -4.74 -13.90 -17.78
C ASN A 175 -4.07 -14.29 -16.44
N GLN A 176 -4.11 -13.43 -15.42
CA GLN A 176 -3.40 -13.63 -14.15
C GLN A 176 -3.70 -14.98 -13.45
N ARG A 177 -4.94 -15.48 -13.50
CA ARG A 177 -5.28 -16.79 -12.91
C ARG A 177 -4.56 -17.94 -13.61
N PHE A 178 -4.56 -17.94 -14.94
CA PHE A 178 -3.84 -18.93 -15.73
C PHE A 178 -2.34 -18.90 -15.43
N LEU A 179 -1.73 -17.71 -15.45
CA LEU A 179 -0.30 -17.53 -15.17
C LEU A 179 0.09 -18.08 -13.79
N LEU A 180 -0.68 -17.76 -12.75
CA LEU A 180 -0.39 -18.24 -11.40
C LEU A 180 -0.64 -19.75 -11.22
N ALA A 181 -1.68 -20.30 -11.85
CA ALA A 181 -1.95 -21.73 -11.82
C ALA A 181 -0.86 -22.53 -12.54
N GLU A 182 -0.35 -22.03 -13.66
CA GLU A 182 0.74 -22.64 -14.40
C GLU A 182 2.08 -22.52 -13.65
N LEU A 183 2.35 -21.37 -13.02
CA LEU A 183 3.51 -21.19 -12.14
C LEU A 183 3.53 -22.24 -11.01
N GLN A 184 2.39 -22.48 -10.37
CA GLN A 184 2.24 -23.50 -9.32
C GLN A 184 2.47 -24.93 -9.86
N ARG A 185 2.03 -25.23 -11.09
CA ARG A 185 2.24 -26.54 -11.73
C ARG A 185 3.70 -26.80 -12.08
N ARG A 186 4.44 -25.77 -12.49
CA ARG A 186 5.85 -25.86 -12.88
C ARG A 186 6.79 -26.14 -11.71
N ASN A 187 6.40 -25.76 -10.49
CA ASN A 187 7.25 -25.91 -9.31
C ASN A 187 6.45 -26.39 -8.08
N SER A 188 6.58 -27.67 -7.72
CA SER A 188 5.90 -28.23 -6.55
C SER A 188 6.46 -27.76 -5.19
N ARG A 189 7.58 -27.01 -5.19
CA ARG A 189 8.22 -26.48 -3.97
C ARG A 189 7.81 -25.03 -3.65
N ILE A 190 6.85 -24.47 -4.38
CA ILE A 190 6.28 -23.16 -4.06
C ILE A 190 4.80 -23.28 -3.69
N SER A 191 4.30 -22.27 -3.00
CA SER A 191 2.89 -22.04 -2.74
C SER A 191 2.52 -20.69 -3.34
N VAL A 192 1.70 -20.69 -4.39
CA VAL A 192 1.25 -19.48 -5.07
C VAL A 192 -0.09 -19.03 -4.48
N GLN A 193 -0.18 -17.77 -4.10
CA GLN A 193 -1.43 -17.14 -3.63
C GLN A 193 -1.67 -15.81 -4.34
N MET A 194 -2.94 -15.49 -4.56
CA MET A 194 -3.40 -14.25 -5.17
C MET A 194 -4.21 -13.48 -4.12
N VAL A 195 -3.77 -12.27 -3.77
CA VAL A 195 -4.36 -11.51 -2.65
C VAL A 195 -4.80 -10.13 -3.11
N ASP A 196 -6.09 -9.84 -2.91
CA ASP A 196 -6.65 -8.48 -3.02
C ASP A 196 -6.46 -7.76 -1.69
N PHE A 197 -5.33 -7.07 -1.54
CA PHE A 197 -5.00 -6.38 -0.30
C PHE A 197 -6.02 -5.28 0.05
N ALA A 198 -6.70 -4.67 -0.94
CA ALA A 198 -7.70 -3.64 -0.68
C ALA A 198 -8.97 -4.20 -0.02
N ALA A 199 -9.23 -5.51 -0.17
CA ALA A 199 -10.40 -6.19 0.39
C ALA A 199 -10.22 -6.71 1.83
N ILE A 200 -9.02 -6.59 2.42
CA ILE A 200 -8.73 -7.11 3.76
C ILE A 200 -8.19 -6.01 4.70
N PRO A 201 -8.43 -6.10 6.03
CA PRO A 201 -7.92 -5.12 6.99
C PRO A 201 -6.40 -5.02 6.97
N PHE A 202 -5.84 -3.81 7.22
CA PHE A 202 -4.40 -3.60 7.12
C PHE A 202 -3.57 -4.53 8.03
N SER A 203 -4.04 -4.83 9.24
CA SER A 203 -3.39 -5.82 10.12
C SER A 203 -3.27 -7.21 9.49
N GLU A 204 -4.25 -7.62 8.67
CA GLU A 204 -4.21 -8.88 7.94
C GLU A 204 -3.29 -8.80 6.71
N GLN A 205 -3.27 -7.65 6.02
CA GLN A 205 -2.30 -7.39 4.95
C GLN A 205 -0.86 -7.60 5.48
N LEU A 206 -0.57 -7.09 6.68
CA LEU A 206 0.72 -7.27 7.34
C LEU A 206 1.01 -8.75 7.62
N ARG A 207 0.05 -9.53 8.15
CA ARG A 207 0.26 -10.97 8.38
C ARG A 207 0.58 -11.71 7.08
N VAL A 208 -0.15 -11.42 6.01
CA VAL A 208 0.09 -12.01 4.70
C VAL A 208 1.50 -11.70 4.21
N VAL A 209 1.90 -10.42 4.18
CA VAL A 209 3.21 -10.03 3.62
C VAL A 209 4.39 -10.46 4.49
N ARG A 210 4.19 -10.62 5.80
CA ARG A 210 5.19 -11.25 6.69
C ARG A 210 5.45 -12.71 6.35
N GLU A 211 4.48 -13.37 5.75
CA GLU A 211 4.53 -14.75 5.33
C GLU A 211 4.81 -14.90 3.82
N THR A 212 5.04 -13.80 3.11
CA THR A 212 5.43 -13.75 1.70
C THR A 212 6.95 -13.82 1.55
N ASP A 213 7.42 -14.76 0.73
CA ASP A 213 8.84 -14.88 0.37
C ASP A 213 9.14 -14.13 -0.95
N VAL A 214 8.22 -14.21 -1.92
CA VAL A 214 8.29 -13.45 -3.19
C VAL A 214 6.99 -12.67 -3.38
N LEU A 215 7.07 -11.34 -3.41
CA LEU A 215 5.94 -10.45 -3.68
C LEU A 215 5.95 -10.08 -5.17
N VAL A 216 4.88 -10.39 -5.89
CA VAL A 216 4.73 -10.12 -7.32
C VAL A 216 3.58 -9.14 -7.53
N GLY A 217 3.77 -8.11 -8.35
CA GLY A 217 2.67 -7.20 -8.67
C GLY A 217 2.98 -6.20 -9.77
N ALA A 218 1.91 -5.68 -10.37
CA ALA A 218 2.00 -4.52 -11.25
C ALA A 218 2.42 -3.27 -10.48
N HIS A 219 3.20 -2.39 -11.12
CA HIS A 219 3.65 -1.13 -10.54
C HIS A 219 2.50 -0.34 -9.88
N GLY A 220 2.78 0.17 -8.68
CA GLY A 220 1.93 1.12 -7.97
C GLY A 220 1.72 0.75 -6.51
N ALA A 221 0.75 1.43 -5.89
CA ALA A 221 0.58 1.43 -4.42
C ALA A 221 0.44 0.04 -3.77
N GLY A 222 0.02 -0.99 -4.50
CA GLY A 222 -0.04 -2.36 -3.97
C GLY A 222 1.33 -2.94 -3.59
N LEU A 223 2.42 -2.47 -4.21
CA LEU A 223 3.78 -2.89 -3.84
C LEU A 223 4.31 -2.22 -2.57
N THR A 224 3.56 -1.29 -1.96
CA THR A 224 3.88 -0.70 -0.65
C THR A 224 4.01 -1.78 0.44
N GLN A 225 3.38 -2.94 0.26
CA GLN A 225 3.52 -4.08 1.16
C GLN A 225 4.99 -4.54 1.34
N SER A 226 5.85 -4.28 0.33
CA SER A 226 7.29 -4.56 0.41
C SER A 226 7.96 -3.94 1.64
N LEU A 227 7.45 -2.80 2.14
CA LEU A 227 7.92 -2.15 3.38
C LEU A 227 7.88 -3.06 4.61
N PHE A 228 7.02 -4.07 4.60
CA PHE A 228 6.76 -4.94 5.73
C PHE A 228 7.24 -6.38 5.51
N MET A 229 7.78 -6.70 4.32
CA MET A 229 8.41 -7.99 4.06
C MET A 229 9.58 -8.29 5.02
N ARG A 230 9.96 -9.57 5.12
CA ARG A 230 11.11 -9.98 5.92
C ARG A 230 12.42 -9.45 5.32
N ARG A 231 13.03 -8.51 6.04
CA ARG A 231 14.31 -7.90 5.69
C ARG A 231 15.40 -8.95 5.47
N GLY A 232 16.21 -8.78 4.44
CA GLY A 232 17.34 -9.68 4.14
C GLY A 232 16.94 -11.06 3.61
N ALA A 233 15.65 -11.31 3.36
CA ALA A 233 15.13 -12.66 3.19
C ALA A 233 14.19 -12.87 2.00
N GLY A 234 13.52 -11.84 1.47
CA GLY A 234 12.54 -11.99 0.39
C GLY A 234 12.95 -11.32 -0.93
N ALA A 235 12.06 -11.38 -1.91
CA ALA A 235 12.21 -10.71 -3.21
C ALA A 235 10.92 -10.02 -3.67
N VAL A 236 11.06 -8.94 -4.45
CA VAL A 236 9.98 -8.21 -5.09
C VAL A 236 10.12 -8.35 -6.61
N VAL A 237 9.04 -8.76 -7.26
CA VAL A 237 8.89 -8.76 -8.72
C VAL A 237 7.90 -7.66 -9.09
N GLU A 238 8.39 -6.68 -9.82
CA GLU A 238 7.61 -5.55 -10.28
C GLU A 238 7.38 -5.60 -11.79
N ILE A 239 6.11 -5.57 -12.18
CA ILE A 239 5.70 -5.51 -13.58
C ILE A 239 5.36 -4.06 -13.90
N GLN A 240 6.24 -3.37 -14.63
CA GLN A 240 6.01 -1.98 -15.02
C GLN A 240 5.31 -1.92 -16.38
N PRO A 241 4.36 -1.01 -16.58
CA PRO A 241 3.88 -0.69 -17.93
C PRO A 241 5.05 -0.24 -18.82
N GLU A 242 5.03 -0.63 -20.09
CA GLU A 242 6.00 -0.13 -21.08
C GLU A 242 6.08 1.40 -21.08
N GLY A 243 7.31 1.92 -21.16
CA GLY A 243 7.59 3.35 -21.11
C GLY A 243 7.64 3.96 -19.70
N LEU A 244 7.30 3.20 -18.65
CA LEU A 244 7.58 3.57 -17.27
C LEU A 244 8.96 3.05 -16.86
N ASP A 245 9.79 3.90 -16.26
CA ASP A 245 11.09 3.52 -15.71
C ASP A 245 11.23 4.09 -14.29
N HIS A 246 10.44 3.55 -13.37
CA HIS A 246 10.37 4.04 -11.99
C HIS A 246 11.20 3.15 -11.07
N ASN A 247 12.04 3.74 -10.22
CA ASN A 247 12.96 3.02 -9.34
C ASN A 247 12.53 3.06 -7.87
N GLY A 248 11.36 3.59 -7.53
CA GLY A 248 10.89 3.72 -6.15
C GLY A 248 10.89 2.39 -5.38
N PHE A 249 10.23 1.35 -5.90
CA PHE A 249 10.20 0.04 -5.24
C PHE A 249 11.51 -0.74 -5.34
N ARG A 250 12.33 -0.48 -6.37
CA ARG A 250 13.72 -0.96 -6.43
C ARG A 250 14.53 -0.44 -5.25
N ASN A 251 14.41 0.86 -4.97
CA ASN A 251 15.12 1.52 -3.88
C ASN A 251 14.61 1.01 -2.52
N VAL A 252 13.30 0.81 -2.36
CA VAL A 252 12.72 0.13 -1.17
C VAL A 252 13.33 -1.25 -0.97
N ALA A 253 13.35 -2.07 -2.01
CA ALA A 253 13.87 -3.43 -1.95
C ALA A 253 15.35 -3.43 -1.55
N ALA A 254 16.18 -2.56 -2.16
CA ALA A 254 17.58 -2.40 -1.80
C ALA A 254 17.78 -2.01 -0.33
N MET A 255 17.02 -1.02 0.17
CA MET A 255 17.08 -0.55 1.56
C MET A 255 16.72 -1.62 2.58
N LEU A 256 15.86 -2.57 2.21
CA LEU A 256 15.40 -3.68 3.05
C LEU A 256 16.24 -4.94 2.87
N GLY A 257 17.20 -4.95 1.95
CA GLY A 257 17.95 -6.14 1.56
C GLY A 257 17.01 -7.21 1.00
N LEU A 258 16.13 -6.83 0.08
CA LEU A 258 15.29 -7.75 -0.71
C LEU A 258 15.87 -7.88 -2.12
N GLY A 259 15.72 -9.06 -2.73
CA GLY A 259 15.92 -9.21 -4.16
C GLY A 259 14.91 -8.34 -4.92
N TYR A 260 15.31 -7.74 -6.03
CA TYR A 260 14.42 -6.94 -6.87
C TYR A 260 14.49 -7.42 -8.31
N TYR A 261 13.33 -7.58 -8.93
CA TYR A 261 13.21 -8.07 -10.29
C TYR A 261 12.19 -7.22 -11.02
N ARG A 262 12.54 -6.77 -12.22
CA ARG A 262 11.66 -5.94 -13.04
C ARG A 262 11.46 -6.54 -14.41
N VAL A 263 10.24 -6.39 -14.90
CA VAL A 263 9.89 -6.66 -16.30
C VAL A 263 8.89 -5.63 -16.78
N HIS A 264 8.91 -5.33 -18.08
CA HIS A 264 7.95 -4.43 -18.71
C HIS A 264 6.83 -5.21 -19.40
N ALA A 265 5.61 -4.67 -19.31
CA ALA A 265 4.40 -5.24 -19.91
C ALA A 265 3.68 -4.17 -20.75
N SER A 266 3.14 -4.59 -21.90
CA SER A 266 2.39 -3.69 -22.78
C SER A 266 1.09 -3.26 -22.10
N THR A 267 0.59 -2.06 -22.41
CA THR A 267 -0.68 -1.57 -21.86
C THR A 267 -1.86 -1.96 -22.74
N ILE A 268 -2.92 -2.50 -22.14
CA ILE A 268 -4.16 -2.85 -22.81
C ILE A 268 -5.34 -2.01 -22.29
N PRO A 269 -6.33 -1.67 -23.13
CA PRO A 269 -7.54 -1.02 -22.66
C PRO A 269 -8.35 -1.93 -21.71
N PRO A 270 -9.04 -1.39 -20.68
CA PRO A 270 -9.79 -2.19 -19.72
C PRO A 270 -10.85 -3.12 -20.32
N GLU A 271 -11.42 -2.76 -21.46
CA GLU A 271 -12.40 -3.55 -22.21
C GLU A 271 -11.82 -4.80 -22.88
N GLN A 272 -10.50 -4.82 -23.11
CA GLN A 272 -9.79 -5.97 -23.67
C GLN A 272 -9.35 -6.94 -22.57
N TRP A 273 -9.32 -6.50 -21.31
CA TRP A 273 -8.91 -7.34 -20.20
C TRP A 273 -9.83 -8.56 -20.06
N ARG A 274 -9.21 -9.72 -19.79
CA ARG A 274 -9.88 -10.99 -19.50
C ARG A 274 -9.17 -11.67 -18.33
N GLU A 275 -9.96 -12.15 -17.37
CA GLU A 275 -9.50 -13.09 -16.36
C GLU A 275 -9.40 -14.45 -17.06
N GLY A 276 -8.20 -14.87 -17.46
CA GLY A 276 -7.98 -16.16 -18.11
C GLY A 276 -8.58 -17.30 -17.26
N GLU A 277 -9.43 -18.12 -17.86
CA GLU A 277 -9.98 -19.31 -17.20
C GLU A 277 -8.89 -20.39 -17.12
N GLU A 278 -8.85 -21.15 -16.03
CA GLU A 278 -8.06 -22.38 -16.02
C GLU A 278 -8.69 -23.29 -17.07
N GLU A 279 -7.93 -23.72 -18.09
CA GLU A 279 -8.40 -24.79 -18.97
C GLU A 279 -8.74 -26.00 -18.10
N GLU A 280 -10.03 -26.26 -17.86
CA GLU A 280 -10.52 -27.56 -17.42
C GLU A 280 -10.14 -28.55 -18.52
N LYS A 281 -8.97 -29.19 -18.39
CA LYS A 281 -8.63 -30.33 -19.24
C LYS A 281 -9.67 -31.42 -18.99
N ASP A 282 -10.57 -31.53 -19.95
CA ASP A 282 -11.74 -32.38 -20.04
C ASP A 282 -11.40 -33.87 -19.74
N ILE A 283 -11.49 -34.27 -18.47
CA ILE A 283 -11.66 -35.69 -18.09
C ILE A 283 -13.16 -35.99 -18.17
N ARG A 284 -13.75 -35.93 -19.37
CA ARG A 284 -15.11 -36.45 -19.58
C ARG A 284 -15.43 -36.86 -21.01
N SER A 285 -14.47 -37.46 -21.72
CA SER A 285 -14.77 -38.33 -22.87
C SER A 285 -14.90 -39.79 -22.44
N LYS A 286 -16.07 -40.16 -21.88
CA LYS A 286 -16.74 -41.48 -22.00
C LYS A 286 -17.97 -41.55 -21.09
N GLY A 287 -19.14 -41.28 -21.65
CA GLY A 287 -20.41 -41.45 -20.96
C GLY A 287 -21.59 -40.94 -21.79
N ARG A 288 -22.02 -41.76 -22.75
CA ARG A 288 -23.11 -41.53 -23.71
C ARG A 288 -24.44 -41.05 -23.08
N ASN A 289 -25.01 -40.05 -23.75
CA ASN A 289 -26.39 -39.92 -24.24
C ASN A 289 -27.61 -39.92 -23.30
N ASN A 290 -28.43 -38.90 -23.59
CA ASN A 290 -29.90 -38.78 -23.54
C ASN A 290 -30.58 -38.45 -22.20
N LEU A 291 -31.06 -37.20 -22.08
CA LEU A 291 -32.51 -36.94 -22.02
C LEU A 291 -32.90 -35.48 -22.36
N SER A 292 -33.56 -35.33 -23.51
CA SER A 292 -34.69 -34.47 -23.91
C SER A 292 -35.03 -33.14 -23.17
N ARG A 293 -35.05 -32.07 -23.99
CA ARG A 293 -36.06 -30.99 -24.12
C ARG A 293 -37.07 -30.76 -22.98
N ARG A 294 -37.16 -29.49 -22.53
CA ARG A 294 -38.44 -28.74 -22.46
C ARG A 294 -38.25 -27.22 -22.45
N ILE A 295 -39.13 -26.55 -23.20
CA ILE A 295 -39.28 -25.10 -23.43
C ILE A 295 -40.05 -24.46 -22.27
N GLY A 296 -39.77 -23.19 -21.92
CA GLY A 296 -40.72 -22.40 -21.11
C GLY A 296 -40.28 -21.03 -20.57
N ASN A 297 -40.49 -19.98 -21.37
CA ASN A 297 -40.96 -18.63 -21.04
C ASN A 297 -40.18 -17.56 -20.23
N ARG A 298 -40.31 -16.34 -20.79
CA ARG A 298 -39.91 -14.98 -20.37
C ARG A 298 -40.57 -14.45 -19.09
N LYS A 299 -39.83 -13.57 -18.39
CA LYS A 299 -40.15 -12.17 -17.93
C LYS A 299 -39.35 -11.93 -16.62
N GLY A 300 -38.68 -10.81 -16.34
CA GLY A 300 -38.45 -9.52 -16.99
C GLY A 300 -37.94 -8.50 -15.94
N ARG A 301 -37.34 -7.39 -16.43
CA ARG A 301 -37.06 -6.10 -15.73
C ARG A 301 -35.93 -6.12 -14.69
N ARG A 302 -35.04 -5.11 -14.58
CA ARG A 302 -35.02 -3.72 -15.08
C ARG A 302 -33.57 -3.23 -15.04
N ALA A 303 -33.12 -2.60 -16.12
CA ALA A 303 -31.90 -1.78 -16.15
C ALA A 303 -32.24 -0.36 -15.69
N PHE A 304 -31.41 0.23 -14.83
CA PHE A 304 -31.43 1.66 -14.53
C PHE A 304 -30.26 2.33 -15.26
N ARG A 305 -30.61 3.17 -16.23
CA ARG A 305 -29.77 4.20 -16.85
C ARG A 305 -30.04 5.52 -16.14
N GLN A 306 -28.99 6.28 -15.83
CA GLN A 306 -29.01 7.74 -15.68
C GLN A 306 -27.64 8.22 -16.18
N ASN A 307 -27.58 8.70 -17.42
CA ASN A 307 -27.66 10.11 -17.86
C ASN A 307 -26.45 10.94 -17.45
N LYS A 308 -25.56 11.10 -18.45
CA LYS A 308 -24.71 12.26 -18.68
C LYS A 308 -25.57 13.52 -18.74
N ASP A 309 -25.16 14.56 -18.04
CA ASP A 309 -25.48 15.94 -18.39
C ASP A 309 -24.19 16.73 -18.48
N ASP A 310 -23.93 17.23 -19.68
CA ASP A 310 -22.91 18.23 -20.00
C ASP A 310 -23.34 19.58 -19.43
N LYS A 311 -22.41 20.29 -18.78
CA LYS A 311 -22.51 21.75 -18.61
C LYS A 311 -21.16 22.40 -18.87
N GLU A 312 -21.05 22.96 -20.06
CA GLU A 312 -20.16 24.07 -20.37
C GLU A 312 -20.45 25.25 -19.44
N SER A 313 -19.39 25.87 -18.90
CA SER A 313 -19.47 27.26 -18.46
C SER A 313 -18.13 27.97 -18.67
N GLY A 314 -18.19 29.00 -19.52
CA GLY A 314 -17.60 30.33 -19.31
C GLY A 314 -16.11 30.45 -18.98
N LYS A 315 -15.32 30.77 -20.00
CA LYS A 315 -13.97 31.33 -19.85
C LYS A 315 -14.03 32.69 -19.15
N SER A 316 -13.24 32.85 -18.09
CA SER A 316 -12.81 34.14 -17.54
C SER A 316 -11.30 34.07 -17.29
N SER A 317 -10.59 35.10 -17.74
CA SER A 317 -9.13 35.22 -17.75
C SER A 317 -8.58 35.85 -16.46
N ALA A 318 -7.62 35.20 -15.79
CA ALA A 318 -6.47 35.87 -15.14
C ALA A 318 -5.49 34.86 -14.48
N ALA A 319 -4.20 35.07 -14.78
CA ALA A 319 -2.98 34.83 -13.98
C ALA A 319 -2.56 33.40 -13.54
N ALA A 320 -1.65 32.85 -14.35
CA ALA A 320 -0.51 31.96 -14.09
C ALA A 320 -0.27 31.33 -12.69
N GLY A 321 -0.15 29.99 -12.67
CA GLY A 321 0.62 29.22 -11.69
C GLY A 321 0.00 27.87 -11.32
N SER A 322 0.75 26.77 -11.47
CA SER A 322 0.40 25.36 -11.14
C SER A 322 -0.55 24.62 -12.10
N SER A 323 -0.01 24.05 -13.17
CA SER A 323 -0.70 23.02 -13.94
C SER A 323 -0.76 21.70 -13.13
N ILE A 324 -1.96 21.31 -12.73
CA ILE A 324 -2.26 19.93 -12.33
C ILE A 324 -2.03 19.07 -13.58
N ARG A 325 -0.87 18.38 -13.66
CA ARG A 325 -0.56 17.48 -14.77
C ARG A 325 -1.67 16.41 -14.85
N LYS A 326 -2.25 16.21 -16.04
CA LYS A 326 -3.11 15.05 -16.31
C LYS A 326 -2.32 13.79 -15.95
N ARG A 327 -2.90 12.88 -15.17
CA ARG A 327 -2.28 11.59 -14.88
C ARG A 327 -1.98 10.88 -16.20
N ASP A 328 -0.77 10.36 -16.34
CA ASP A 328 -0.35 9.59 -17.51
C ASP A 328 -1.24 8.35 -17.69
N GLU A 329 -1.46 7.92 -18.93
CA GLU A 329 -2.38 6.83 -19.27
C GLU A 329 -2.06 5.50 -18.57
N TRP A 330 -0.79 5.26 -18.27
CA TRP A 330 -0.32 4.05 -17.59
C TRP A 330 -0.98 3.83 -16.22
N HIS A 331 -1.49 4.91 -15.58
CA HIS A 331 -2.14 4.81 -14.27
C HIS A 331 -3.42 3.96 -14.27
N TRP A 332 -4.08 3.86 -15.42
CA TRP A 332 -5.44 3.36 -15.53
C TRP A 332 -5.58 2.16 -16.47
N ARG A 333 -4.63 1.98 -17.38
CA ARG A 333 -4.64 0.85 -18.32
C ARG A 333 -4.26 -0.45 -17.63
N ASP A 334 -4.88 -1.54 -18.08
CA ASP A 334 -4.48 -2.89 -17.70
C ASP A 334 -3.19 -3.27 -18.45
N ILE A 335 -2.55 -4.37 -18.05
CA ILE A 335 -1.27 -4.79 -18.62
C ILE A 335 -1.34 -6.21 -19.15
N ASP A 336 -0.61 -6.46 -20.23
CA ASP A 336 -0.45 -7.77 -20.84
C ASP A 336 1.04 -8.08 -21.02
N ILE A 337 1.44 -9.30 -20.71
CA ILE A 337 2.82 -9.75 -20.73
C ILE A 337 2.88 -11.12 -21.39
N GLU A 338 3.93 -11.35 -22.19
CA GLU A 338 4.22 -12.67 -22.70
C GLU A 338 4.45 -13.66 -21.55
N GLU A 339 3.81 -14.83 -21.63
CA GLU A 339 3.86 -15.84 -20.56
C GLU A 339 5.30 -16.24 -20.20
N SER A 340 6.16 -16.41 -21.21
CA SER A 340 7.59 -16.73 -21.05
C SER A 340 8.30 -15.69 -20.17
N ARG A 341 8.13 -14.40 -20.47
CA ARG A 341 8.72 -13.29 -19.70
C ARG A 341 8.18 -13.23 -18.27
N PHE A 342 6.90 -13.52 -18.05
CA PHE A 342 6.35 -13.63 -16.69
C PHE A 342 7.01 -14.76 -15.91
N PHE A 343 7.11 -15.96 -16.49
CA PHE A 343 7.72 -17.10 -15.81
C PHE A 343 9.21 -16.88 -15.56
N ASP A 344 9.95 -16.36 -16.53
CA ASP A 344 11.39 -16.13 -16.41
C ASP A 344 11.72 -15.19 -15.25
N VAL A 345 11.02 -14.05 -15.11
CA VAL A 345 11.29 -13.09 -14.04
C VAL A 345 10.89 -13.63 -12.67
N VAL A 346 9.74 -14.31 -12.57
CA VAL A 346 9.25 -14.84 -11.29
C VAL A 346 10.08 -16.03 -10.85
N GLU A 347 10.47 -16.91 -11.77
CA GLU A 347 11.37 -18.03 -11.48
C GLU A 347 12.77 -17.56 -11.09
N ALA A 348 13.28 -16.47 -11.67
CA ALA A 348 14.53 -15.85 -11.24
C ALA A 348 14.45 -15.38 -9.77
N ALA A 349 13.35 -14.73 -9.38
CA ALA A 349 13.09 -14.34 -7.99
C ALA A 349 12.94 -15.55 -7.05
N ILE A 350 12.28 -16.64 -7.50
CA ILE A 350 12.19 -17.89 -6.73
C ILE A 350 13.58 -18.52 -6.54
N ARG A 351 14.44 -18.51 -7.57
CA ARG A 351 15.81 -19.03 -7.47
C ARG A 351 16.66 -18.26 -6.47
N PHE A 352 16.48 -16.94 -6.37
CA PHE A 352 17.13 -16.11 -5.34
C PHE A 352 16.86 -16.58 -3.91
N MET A 353 15.67 -17.15 -3.66
CA MET A 353 15.34 -17.71 -2.36
C MET A 353 16.18 -18.94 -2.00
N TYR A 354 16.65 -19.71 -2.99
CA TYR A 354 17.49 -20.89 -2.79
C TYR A 354 18.98 -20.56 -2.75
N THR A 355 19.41 -19.60 -3.56
CA THR A 355 20.80 -19.19 -3.70
C THR A 355 20.86 -17.68 -3.60
N LYS A 356 21.44 -17.14 -2.52
CA LYS A 356 21.68 -15.70 -2.38
C LYS A 356 22.66 -15.22 -3.47
N GLY A 357 22.11 -14.89 -4.65
CA GLY A 357 22.80 -14.35 -5.81
C GLY A 357 22.74 -12.81 -5.85
N PRO A 358 23.29 -12.17 -6.90
CA PRO A 358 23.44 -10.71 -6.95
C PRO A 358 22.09 -9.98 -6.88
N TRP A 359 22.13 -8.82 -6.22
CA TRP A 359 20.98 -7.99 -5.88
C TRP A 359 20.54 -7.15 -7.09
N SER A 360 19.35 -7.42 -7.60
CA SER A 360 18.65 -6.77 -8.73
C SER A 360 18.87 -7.41 -10.11
N TYR A 361 17.78 -7.72 -10.80
CA TYR A 361 17.77 -8.25 -12.17
C TYR A 361 16.64 -7.60 -12.99
N ASP A 362 17.01 -6.90 -14.05
CA ASP A 362 16.08 -6.26 -14.98
C ASP A 362 16.00 -7.13 -16.24
N MET A 363 14.78 -7.45 -16.69
CA MET A 363 14.56 -8.08 -17.99
C MET A 363 14.11 -7.05 -19.01
N ASP A 364 14.90 -6.90 -20.06
CA ASP A 364 14.58 -6.06 -21.23
C ASP A 364 13.34 -6.56 -21.97
#